data_AF-A0A3D4FGH6-F1
#
_entry.id   AF-A0A3D4FGH6-F1
#
_cell.length_a   1.000
_cell.length_b   1.000
_cell.length_c   1.000
_cell.angle_alpha   90.00
_cell.angle_beta   90.00
_cell.angle_gamma   90.00
#
_symmetry.space_group_name_H-M   'P 1'
#
loop_
_entity.id
_entity.type
_entity.pdbx_description
1 polymer ?
#
loop_
_entity_poly.entity_id
_entity_poly.type
_entity_poly.pdbx_seq_one_letter_code
_entity_poly.pdbx_strand_id
1 'polypeptide(L)' 'MKKKILVEGMKCENCAKHVKEALTNVEGVTNVDINLSDKYVLLDTAADVSDEAIKN' A
#
# COMPACT_ATOMS: atom_id res chain seq x y z
N MET A 1 -2.97 -5.26 11.92
CA MET A 1 -2.25 -6.34 11.21
C MET A 1 -1.35 -5.73 10.15
N LYS A 2 -0.21 -6.36 9.82
CA LYS A 2 0.70 -5.85 8.77
C LYS A 2 0.56 -6.70 7.51
N LYS A 3 0.24 -6.06 6.37
CA LYS A 3 0.21 -6.68 5.03
C LYS A 3 1.37 -6.15 4.20
N LYS A 4 2.15 -7.04 3.59
CA LYS A 4 3.20 -6.69 2.64
C LYS A 4 2.71 -6.96 1.22
N ILE A 5 2.77 -5.96 0.34
CA ILE A 5 2.35 -6.05 -1.05
C ILE A 5 3.54 -5.73 -1.95
N LEU A 6 3.85 -6.63 -2.87
CA LEU A 6 4.84 -6.38 -3.92
C LEU A 6 4.16 -5.56 -5.02
N VAL A 7 4.78 -4.45 -5.42
CA VAL A 7 4.23 -3.60 -6.48
C VAL A 7 5.20 -3.58 -7.65
N GLU A 8 4.91 -4.43 -8.63
CA GLU A 8 5.65 -4.53 -9.88
C GLU A 8 5.33 -3.32 -10.78
N GLY A 9 5.85 -2.14 -10.42
CA GLY A 9 5.53 -0.92 -11.17
C GLY A 9 5.99 0.39 -10.54
N MET A 10 6.43 0.38 -9.28
CA MET A 10 7.02 1.56 -8.64
C MET A 10 8.39 1.87 -9.24
N LYS A 11 8.42 2.55 -10.39
CA LYS A 11 9.65 3.00 -11.06
C LYS A 11 9.98 4.46 -10.77
N CYS A 12 9.06 5.22 -10.19
CA CYS A 12 9.22 6.65 -9.96
C CYS A 12 8.54 7.07 -8.65
N GLU A 13 9.09 8.07 -7.97
CA GLU A 13 8.54 8.64 -6.72
C GLU A 13 7.10 9.13 -6.89
N ASN A 14 6.76 9.63 -8.09
CA ASN A 14 5.40 10.07 -8.38
C ASN A 14 4.41 8.90 -8.41
N CYS A 15 4.82 7.73 -8.91
CA CYS A 15 4.01 6.52 -8.89
C CYS A 15 3.83 6.00 -7.45
N ALA A 16 4.89 6.07 -6.63
CA ALA A 16 4.82 5.69 -5.22
C ALA A 16 3.87 6.59 -4.42
N LYS A 17 3.90 7.91 -4.63
CA LYS A 17 2.95 8.83 -3.98
C LYS A 17 1.50 8.49 -4.32
N HIS A 18 1.19 8.29 -5.59
CA HIS A 18 -0.17 7.96 -6.02
C HIS A 18 -0.67 6.67 -5.36
N VAL A 19 0.17 5.64 -5.32
CA VAL A 19 -0.14 4.36 -4.64
C VAL A 19 -0.32 4.58 -3.14
N LYS A 20 0.54 5.38 -2.49
CA LYS A 20 0.42 5.71 -1.06
C LYS A 20 -0.92 6.36 -0.75
N GLU A 21 -1.30 7.35 -1.54
CA GLU A 21 -2.53 8.12 -1.33
C GLU A 21 -3.76 7.23 -1.53
N ALA A 22 -3.78 6.42 -2.58
CA ALA A 22 -4.85 5.44 -2.81
C ALA A 22 -5.01 4.48 -1.63
N LEU A 23 -3.89 3.90 -1.14
CA LEU A 23 -3.90 2.95 -0.02
C LEU A 23 -4.24 3.61 1.32
N THR A 24 -3.81 4.84 1.54
CA THR A 24 -4.15 5.60 2.76
C THR A 24 -5.63 5.96 2.80
N ASN A 25 -6.27 6.10 1.63
CA ASN A 25 -7.69 6.37 1.52
C ASN A 25 -8.57 5.12 1.67
N VAL A 26 -7.98 3.93 1.75
CA VAL A 26 -8.72 2.69 2.01
C VAL A 26 -9.15 2.65 3.46
N GLU A 27 -10.45 2.53 3.70
CA GLU A 27 -11.01 2.39 5.03
C GLU A 27 -10.42 1.15 5.74
N GLY A 28 -9.86 1.39 6.93
CA GLY A 28 -9.20 0.36 7.73
C GLY A 28 -7.68 0.31 7.60
N VAL A 29 -7.07 1.07 6.67
CA VAL A 29 -5.63 1.30 6.64
C VAL A 29 -5.26 2.38 7.64
N THR A 30 -4.32 2.09 8.54
CA THR A 30 -3.81 3.02 9.56
C THR A 30 -2.41 3.51 9.26
N ASN A 31 -1.62 2.75 8.49
CA ASN A 31 -0.29 3.17 8.08
C ASN A 31 0.08 2.60 6.72
N VAL A 32 0.85 3.38 5.95
CA VAL A 32 1.38 2.97 4.65
C VAL A 32 2.85 3.35 4.55
N ASP A 33 3.70 2.33 4.40
CA ASP A 33 5.14 2.45 4.29
C ASP A 33 5.61 1.89 2.95
N ILE A 34 6.28 2.70 2.14
CA ILE A 34 6.68 2.31 0.78
C ILE A 34 8.18 2.13 0.73
N ASN A 35 8.62 0.95 0.30
CA ASN A 35 10.01 0.65 0.06
C ASN A 35 10.26 0.50 -1.45
N LEU A 36 10.84 1.55 -2.05
CA LEU A 36 11.23 1.58 -3.46
C LEU A 36 12.44 0.68 -3.76
N SER A 37 13.39 0.57 -2.82
CA SER A 37 14.59 -0.25 -2.99
C SER A 37 14.24 -1.73 -3.14
N ASP A 38 13.34 -2.22 -2.30
CA ASP A 38 12.88 -3.60 -2.30
C ASP A 38 11.58 -3.82 -3.09
N LYS A 39 11.02 -2.76 -3.70
CA LYS A 39 9.81 -2.79 -4.54
C LYS A 39 8.57 -3.37 -3.86
N TYR A 40 8.38 -3.04 -2.59
CA TYR A 40 7.19 -3.45 -1.84
C TYR A 40 6.59 -2.31 -1.02
N VAL A 41 5.34 -2.50 -0.61
CA VAL A 41 4.61 -1.62 0.30
C VAL A 41 4.20 -2.43 1.53
N LEU A 42 4.38 -1.85 2.71
CA LEU A 42 3.88 -2.34 3.97
C LEU A 42 2.66 -1.51 4.38
N LEU A 43 1.60 -2.21 4.76
CA LEU A 43 0.33 -1.64 5.16
C LEU A 43 0.03 -2.10 6.58
N ASP A 44 -0.22 -1.17 7.49
CA ASP A 44 -0.87 -1.50 8.75
C ASP A 44 -2.36 -1.29 8.58
N THR A 45 -3.15 -2.31 8.90
CA THR A 45 -4.60 -2.23 8.92
C THR A 45 -5.13 -2.47 10.33
N ALA A 46 -6.11 -1.68 10.77
CA ALA A 46 -6.76 -1.84 12.07
C ALA A 46 -7.75 -3.02 12.08
N ALA A 47 -8.36 -3.32 10.93
CA ALA A 47 -9.29 -4.42 10.74
C ALA A 47 -8.81 -5.38 9.64
N ASP A 48 -9.47 -6.54 9.52
CA ASP A 48 -9.29 -7.46 8.39
C ASP A 48 -9.81 -6.77 7.11
N VAL A 49 -8.93 -5.97 6.49
CA VAL A 49 -9.23 -5.33 5.21
C VAL A 49 -9.13 -6.42 4.16
N SER A 50 -10.29 -6.80 3.61
CA SER A 50 -10.41 -7.77 2.54
C SER A 50 -9.57 -7.31 1.34
N ASP A 51 -8.79 -8.22 0.76
CA ASP A 51 -7.86 -7.93 -0.34
C ASP A 51 -8.52 -7.40 -1.63
N GLU A 52 -9.86 -7.49 -1.73
CA GLU A 52 -10.67 -6.85 -2.78
C GLU A 52 -10.62 -5.32 -2.73
N ALA A 53 -10.51 -4.72 -1.54
CA ALA A 53 -10.46 -3.27 -1.37
C ALA A 53 -9.13 -2.65 -1.86
N ILE A 54 -8.09 -3.48 -2.03
CA ILE A 54 -6.72 -3.04 -2.30
C ILE A 54 -6.32 -3.22 -3.79
N LYS A 55 -7.14 -3.94 -4.58
CA LYS A 55 -6.82 -4.29 -5.99
C LYS A 55 -7.55 -3.46 -7.06
N ASN A 56 -8.42 -2.51 -6.69
CA ASN A 56 -9.15 -1.68 -7.66
C ASN A 56 -8.34 -0.47 -8.14
#